data_AF-A0A931Y0G8-F1
#
_entry.id   AF-A0A931Y0G8-F1
#
_cell.length_a   1.000
_cell.length_b   1.000
_cell.length_c   1.000
_cell.angle_alpha   90.00
_cell.angle_beta   90.00
_cell.angle_gamma   90.00
#
_symmetry.space_group_name_H-M   'P 1'
#
loop_
_entity.id
_entity.type
_entity.pdbx_description
1 polymer ?
#
loop_
_entity_poly.entity_id
_entity_poly.type
_entity_poly.pdbx_seq_one_letter_code
_entity_poly.pdbx_strand_id
1 'polypeptide(L)'
;MTRVLERGNIYFLFRPRVGEERPDGLDDVQRLFVVLIPRDEHVYRRLVIGRKRMPDTGAHERHWAFVDKVADRPEPLQEDLEAQRYATKARGERVQPAGRPAGEGVYAIVEHLVESAPHVHLAYALEVPDEPGAVQRELGIDREASYVVAVLNPLPRTGTTDYPAHLQARFADRRFAPLDPELLDHEGAELVLIGAREHPQEELGIELHAERAWNVDIFRELHLDRETHPAQPLFEGAWD
;
A
#
# COMPACT_ATOMS: atom_id res chain seq x y z
N MET A 1 -9.10 21.78 10.75
CA MET A 1 -9.45 21.98 9.32
C MET A 1 -8.80 20.85 8.53
N THR A 2 -9.50 20.24 7.58
CA THR A 2 -8.94 19.18 6.74
C THR A 2 -8.79 19.66 5.30
N ARG A 3 -7.69 19.24 4.66
CA ARG A 3 -7.40 19.52 3.25
C ARG A 3 -7.03 18.21 2.57
N VAL A 4 -7.78 17.83 1.55
CA VAL A 4 -7.44 16.67 0.72
C VAL A 4 -6.29 17.06 -0.20
N LEU A 5 -5.21 16.29 -0.16
CA LEU A 5 -4.01 16.47 -0.98
C LEU A 5 -4.07 15.61 -2.25
N GLU A 6 -4.59 14.39 -2.14
CA GLU A 6 -4.66 13.42 -3.24
C GLU A 6 -5.84 12.46 -3.03
N ARG A 7 -6.39 11.92 -4.12
CA ARG A 7 -7.38 10.83 -4.14
C ARG A 7 -7.03 9.84 -5.24
N GLY A 8 -7.41 8.58 -5.05
CA GLY A 8 -7.23 7.58 -6.09
C GLY A 8 -7.67 6.18 -5.67
N ASN A 9 -7.22 5.19 -6.43
CA ASN A 9 -7.47 3.78 -6.17
C ASN A 9 -6.34 3.18 -5.33
N ILE A 10 -6.71 2.32 -4.38
CA ILE A 10 -5.79 1.57 -3.55
C ILE A 10 -6.02 0.08 -3.72
N TYR A 11 -4.94 -0.67 -3.86
CA TYR A 11 -4.97 -2.12 -3.99
C TYR A 11 -4.04 -2.77 -2.99
N PHE A 12 -4.49 -3.86 -2.39
CA PHE A 12 -3.69 -4.67 -1.49
C PHE A 12 -3.36 -5.98 -2.18
N LEU A 13 -2.08 -6.35 -2.21
CA LEU A 13 -1.64 -7.65 -2.72
C LEU A 13 -0.64 -8.25 -1.74
N PHE A 14 -0.60 -9.57 -1.65
CA PHE A 14 0.50 -10.24 -0.95
C PHE A 14 1.22 -11.19 -1.89
N ARG A 15 2.50 -11.43 -1.60
CA ARG A 15 3.29 -12.46 -2.29
C ARG A 15 3.54 -13.63 -1.34
N PRO A 16 3.17 -14.86 -1.70
CA PRO A 16 3.51 -16.05 -0.93
C PRO A 16 5.03 -16.28 -0.84
N ARG A 17 5.46 -17.09 0.13
CA ARG A 17 6.85 -17.54 0.25
C ARG A 17 7.28 -18.36 -0.96
N VAL A 18 8.59 -18.40 -1.17
CA VAL A 18 9.19 -19.20 -2.25
C VAL A 18 8.84 -20.68 -2.03
N GLY A 19 8.23 -21.29 -3.02
CA GLY A 19 7.74 -22.67 -2.99
C GLY A 19 6.37 -22.85 -2.35
N GLU A 20 5.69 -21.77 -1.96
CA GLU A 20 4.39 -21.84 -1.28
C GLU A 20 3.22 -21.54 -2.22
N GLU A 21 2.68 -22.58 -2.84
CA GLU A 21 1.57 -22.45 -3.80
C GLU A 21 0.20 -22.34 -3.12
N ARG A 22 0.05 -22.70 -1.84
CA ARG A 22 -1.22 -22.68 -1.10
C ARG A 22 -1.01 -22.12 0.31
N PRO A 23 -0.70 -20.82 0.43
CA PRO A 23 -0.55 -20.15 1.71
C PRO A 23 -1.82 -20.27 2.54
N ASP A 24 -1.68 -20.70 3.80
CA ASP A 24 -2.80 -20.92 4.73
C ASP A 24 -2.83 -19.93 5.91
N GLY A 25 -1.92 -18.95 5.90
CA GLY A 25 -1.83 -17.93 6.93
C GLY A 25 -0.69 -16.92 6.73
N LEU A 26 -0.59 -15.98 7.66
CA LEU A 26 0.43 -14.90 7.64
C LEU A 26 1.88 -15.41 7.58
N ASP A 27 2.16 -16.59 8.14
CA ASP A 27 3.50 -17.16 8.12
C ASP A 27 3.97 -17.47 6.70
N ASP A 28 3.06 -17.85 5.82
CA ASP A 28 3.31 -18.18 4.42
C ASP A 28 3.39 -16.97 3.49
N VAL A 29 3.07 -15.79 4.01
CA VAL A 29 3.28 -14.54 3.30
C VAL A 29 4.77 -14.19 3.32
N GLN A 30 5.30 -13.81 2.16
CA GLN A 30 6.65 -13.22 2.03
C GLN A 30 6.61 -11.71 2.22
N ARG A 31 5.69 -11.04 1.51
CA ARG A 31 5.56 -9.57 1.48
C ARG A 31 4.10 -9.16 1.32
N LEU A 32 3.74 -8.05 1.94
CA LEU A 32 2.50 -7.32 1.69
C LEU A 32 2.83 -6.06 0.87
N PHE A 33 2.05 -5.83 -0.16
CA PHE A 33 2.12 -4.67 -1.04
C PHE A 33 0.85 -3.83 -0.92
N VAL A 34 1.03 -2.52 -0.99
CA VAL A 34 -0.05 -1.55 -1.20
C VAL A 34 0.26 -0.80 -2.49
N VAL A 35 -0.64 -0.81 -3.45
CA VAL A 35 -0.52 -0.03 -4.68
C VAL A 35 -1.44 1.18 -4.59
N LEU A 36 -0.90 2.36 -4.82
CA LEU A 36 -1.65 3.62 -4.91
C LEU A 36 -1.59 4.12 -6.35
N ILE A 37 -2.76 4.45 -6.90
CA ILE A 37 -2.90 5.01 -8.24
C ILE A 37 -3.71 6.31 -8.09
N PRO A 38 -3.08 7.50 -8.13
CA PRO A 38 -3.79 8.77 -8.06
C PRO A 38 -4.77 8.93 -9.24
N ARG A 39 -5.91 9.59 -9.02
CA ARG A 39 -6.98 9.71 -10.03
C ARG A 39 -6.53 10.37 -11.33
N ASP A 40 -5.83 11.49 -11.20
CA ASP A 40 -5.57 12.42 -12.30
C ASP A 40 -4.14 12.29 -12.83
N GLU A 41 -3.42 11.25 -12.40
CA GLU A 41 -2.03 11.01 -12.75
C GLU A 41 -1.86 9.58 -13.24
N HIS A 42 -1.07 9.40 -14.30
CA HIS A 42 -0.68 8.09 -14.78
C HIS A 42 0.57 7.62 -14.02
N VAL A 43 0.45 7.49 -12.70
CA VAL A 43 1.54 7.03 -11.84
C VAL A 43 1.07 5.87 -10.96
N TYR A 44 1.87 4.82 -10.93
CA TYR A 44 1.64 3.60 -10.18
C TYR A 44 2.69 3.52 -9.09
N ARG A 45 2.28 3.66 -7.82
CA ARG A 45 3.18 3.60 -6.67
C ARG A 45 2.96 2.30 -5.94
N ARG A 46 3.95 1.40 -5.88
CA ARG A 46 3.88 0.20 -5.03
C ARG A 46 4.71 0.41 -3.77
N LEU A 47 4.06 0.24 -2.64
CA LEU A 47 4.64 0.27 -1.32
C LEU A 47 4.81 -1.16 -0.83
N VAL A 48 5.96 -1.46 -0.23
CA VAL A 48 6.18 -2.67 0.56
C VAL A 48 5.96 -2.34 2.02
N ILE A 49 5.08 -3.08 2.68
CA ILE A 49 4.90 -2.98 4.13
C ILE A 49 5.98 -3.86 4.79
N GLY A 50 6.78 -3.26 5.67
CA GLY A 50 7.92 -3.92 6.32
C GLY A 50 7.50 -5.05 7.26
N ARG A 51 6.22 -5.09 7.63
CA ARG A 51 5.54 -6.25 8.21
C ARG A 51 4.62 -6.86 7.17
N LYS A 52 4.31 -8.14 7.32
CA LYS A 52 3.42 -8.88 6.41
C LYS A 52 1.93 -8.49 6.56
N ARG A 53 1.63 -7.47 7.37
CA ARG A 53 0.30 -6.95 7.68
C ARG A 53 0.36 -5.43 7.83
N MET A 54 -0.77 -4.76 7.69
CA MET A 54 -0.93 -3.34 8.00
C MET A 54 -0.88 -3.09 9.53
N PRO A 55 -0.55 -1.87 9.98
CA PRO A 55 -0.57 -1.54 11.41
C PRO A 55 -1.98 -1.66 12.00
N ASP A 56 -2.08 -2.21 13.20
CA ASP A 56 -3.32 -2.17 13.98
C ASP A 56 -3.68 -0.72 14.37
N THR A 57 -4.88 -0.28 13.97
CA THR A 57 -5.40 1.07 14.18
C THR A 57 -5.81 1.31 15.64
N GLY A 58 -6.44 0.33 16.30
CA GLY A 58 -6.84 0.39 17.71
C GLY A 58 -5.65 0.39 18.69
N ALA A 59 -4.53 -0.21 18.31
CA ALA A 59 -3.30 -0.24 19.12
C ALA A 59 -2.31 0.90 18.82
N HIS A 60 -2.62 1.79 17.87
CA HIS A 60 -1.69 2.80 17.34
C HIS A 60 -0.33 2.21 16.93
N GLU A 61 -0.38 1.02 16.32
CA GLU A 61 0.82 0.30 15.91
C GLU A 61 1.56 1.07 14.82
N ARG A 62 2.89 0.90 14.77
CA ARG A 62 3.75 1.59 13.81
C ARG A 62 4.44 0.58 12.92
N HIS A 63 4.32 0.74 11.61
CA HIS A 63 5.07 -0.06 10.65
C HIS A 63 5.90 0.81 9.74
N TRP A 64 7.09 0.29 9.44
CA TRP A 64 7.90 0.77 8.35
C TRP A 64 7.28 0.35 7.02
N ALA A 65 7.35 1.21 6.03
CA ALA A 65 7.07 0.90 4.65
C ALA A 65 8.00 1.68 3.74
N PHE A 66 8.13 1.28 2.49
CA PHE A 66 8.86 2.03 1.49
C PHE A 66 8.27 1.84 0.10
N VAL A 67 8.44 2.83 -0.77
CA VAL A 67 8.06 2.72 -2.18
C VAL A 67 9.09 1.86 -2.89
N ASP A 68 8.72 0.66 -3.33
CA ASP A 68 9.64 -0.25 -4.02
C ASP A 68 9.58 -0.10 -5.55
N LYS A 69 8.47 0.44 -6.08
CA LYS A 69 8.25 0.65 -7.50
C LYS A 69 7.48 1.93 -7.76
N VAL A 70 7.94 2.71 -8.73
CA VAL A 70 7.17 3.81 -9.34
C VAL A 70 7.18 3.61 -10.85
N ALA A 71 6.02 3.63 -11.48
CA ALA A 71 5.90 3.45 -12.93
C ALA A 71 4.87 4.42 -13.52
N ASP A 72 5.01 4.73 -14.81
CA ASP A 72 4.07 5.54 -15.59
C ASP A 72 3.00 4.71 -16.32
N ARG A 73 3.06 3.38 -16.16
CA ARG A 73 2.23 2.36 -16.80
C ARG A 73 2.23 1.08 -15.95
N PRO A 74 1.27 0.17 -16.12
CA PRO A 74 1.10 -0.96 -15.20
C PRO A 74 2.11 -2.10 -15.41
N GLU A 75 2.71 -2.25 -16.60
CA GLU A 75 3.48 -3.46 -16.92
C GLU A 75 4.69 -3.71 -16.00
N PRO A 76 5.46 -2.70 -15.54
CA PRO A 76 6.53 -2.93 -14.58
C PRO A 76 6.05 -3.52 -13.25
N LEU A 77 4.83 -3.18 -12.82
CA LEU A 77 4.22 -3.79 -11.62
C LEU A 77 3.71 -5.19 -11.94
N GLN A 78 3.06 -5.38 -13.10
CA GLN A 78 2.57 -6.67 -13.58
C GLN A 78 3.71 -7.70 -13.65
N GLU A 79 4.78 -7.41 -14.38
CA GLU A 79 5.95 -8.28 -14.55
C GLU A 79 6.56 -8.68 -13.20
N ASP A 80 6.64 -7.73 -12.26
CA ASP A 80 7.15 -7.99 -10.92
C ASP A 80 6.21 -8.86 -10.08
N LEU A 81 4.89 -8.85 -10.36
CA LEU A 81 3.87 -9.62 -9.66
C LEU A 81 3.70 -11.03 -10.24
N GLU A 82 4.15 -11.30 -11.46
CA GLU A 82 4.10 -12.63 -12.08
C GLU A 82 4.91 -13.69 -11.30
N ALA A 83 4.58 -14.96 -11.53
CA ALA A 83 5.33 -16.07 -10.96
C ALA A 83 6.71 -16.19 -11.62
N GLN A 84 7.76 -16.41 -10.81
CA GLN A 84 9.13 -16.52 -11.30
C GLN A 84 9.70 -17.92 -11.01
N ARG A 85 10.29 -18.55 -12.02
CA ARG A 85 11.02 -19.82 -11.86
C ARG A 85 12.51 -19.57 -12.00
N TYR A 86 13.30 -20.00 -11.02
CA TYR A 86 14.75 -19.81 -11.05
C TYR A 86 15.51 -20.97 -10.41
N ALA A 87 16.66 -21.31 -10.99
CA ALA A 87 17.52 -22.37 -10.47
C ALA A 87 18.45 -21.82 -9.37
N THR A 88 18.59 -22.58 -8.28
CA THR A 88 19.55 -22.26 -7.21
C THR A 88 20.69 -23.28 -7.17
N LYS A 89 21.92 -22.80 -6.97
CA LYS A 89 23.13 -23.65 -6.93
C LYS A 89 23.09 -24.74 -5.84
N ALA A 90 22.34 -24.52 -4.76
CA ALA A 90 22.35 -25.39 -3.58
C ALA A 90 21.08 -26.25 -3.40
N ARG A 91 19.96 -25.93 -4.06
CA ARG A 91 18.65 -26.54 -3.75
C ARG A 91 17.73 -26.78 -4.97
N GLY A 92 18.26 -26.75 -6.19
CA GLY A 92 17.46 -27.03 -7.40
C GLY A 92 16.57 -25.85 -7.84
N GLU A 93 15.57 -26.14 -8.68
CA GLU A 93 14.59 -25.17 -9.19
C GLU A 93 13.69 -24.66 -8.05
N ARG A 94 13.46 -23.35 -8.02
CA ARG A 94 12.55 -22.69 -7.09
C ARG A 94 11.50 -21.92 -7.88
N VAL A 95 10.30 -21.89 -7.32
CA VAL A 95 9.19 -21.09 -7.84
C VAL A 95 8.88 -20.02 -6.80
N GLN A 96 8.91 -18.76 -7.23
CA GLN A 96 8.28 -17.66 -6.52
C GLN A 96 6.86 -17.53 -7.06
N PRO A 97 5.83 -17.80 -6.26
CA PRO A 97 4.44 -17.65 -6.69
C PRO A 97 4.10 -16.22 -7.06
N ALA A 98 3.09 -16.07 -7.92
CA ALA A 98 2.54 -14.79 -8.30
C ALA A 98 1.95 -14.04 -7.09
N GLY A 99 1.91 -12.72 -7.18
CA GLY A 99 1.22 -11.87 -6.19
C GLY A 99 -0.29 -12.12 -6.24
N ARG A 100 -0.94 -12.07 -5.09
CA ARG A 100 -2.36 -12.35 -4.93
C ARG A 100 -3.08 -11.09 -4.47
N PRO A 101 -4.08 -10.62 -5.22
CA PRO A 101 -4.95 -9.55 -4.78
C PRO A 101 -5.67 -9.94 -3.48
N ALA A 102 -5.77 -8.99 -2.55
CA ALA A 102 -6.38 -9.16 -1.24
C ALA A 102 -7.29 -7.99 -0.84
N GLY A 103 -7.34 -6.92 -1.62
CA GLY A 103 -8.25 -5.81 -1.38
C GLY A 103 -8.21 -4.80 -2.50
N GLU A 104 -9.35 -4.20 -2.76
CA GLU A 104 -9.60 -3.16 -3.74
C GLU A 104 -10.38 -2.06 -3.04
N GLY A 105 -10.00 -0.81 -3.24
CA GLY A 105 -10.73 0.31 -2.66
C GLY A 105 -10.27 1.65 -3.20
N VAL A 106 -10.70 2.68 -2.49
CA VAL A 106 -10.36 4.08 -2.77
C VAL A 106 -9.62 4.68 -1.58
N TYR A 107 -8.73 5.62 -1.86
CA TYR A 107 -7.98 6.32 -0.82
C TYR A 107 -8.06 7.83 -0.98
N ALA A 108 -7.74 8.51 0.11
CA ALA A 108 -7.42 9.92 0.14
C ALA A 108 -6.20 10.17 1.02
N ILE A 109 -5.29 11.02 0.55
CA ILE A 109 -4.25 11.62 1.40
C ILE A 109 -4.81 12.94 1.92
N VAL A 110 -4.87 13.08 3.24
CA VAL A 110 -5.57 14.20 3.90
C VAL A 110 -4.66 14.85 4.91
N GLU A 111 -4.41 16.14 4.72
CA GLU A 111 -3.76 16.97 5.71
C GLU A 111 -4.79 17.40 6.78
N HIS A 112 -4.52 17.02 8.02
CA HIS A 112 -5.31 17.41 9.17
C HIS A 112 -4.60 18.53 9.94
N LEU A 113 -5.11 19.75 9.77
CA LEU A 113 -4.65 20.96 10.44
C LEU A 113 -5.32 21.05 11.81
N VAL A 114 -4.59 20.63 12.85
CA VAL A 114 -4.95 20.77 14.27
C VAL A 114 -4.01 21.76 14.97
N GLU A 115 -4.46 22.32 16.10
CA GLU A 115 -3.73 23.35 16.84
C GLU A 115 -2.34 22.92 17.35
N SER A 116 -2.15 21.62 17.61
CA SER A 116 -0.89 21.10 18.14
C SER A 116 0.19 20.96 17.07
N ALA A 117 -0.09 20.24 15.99
CA ALA A 117 0.76 20.12 14.81
C ALA A 117 -0.01 19.52 13.62
N PRO A 118 0.19 20.03 12.39
CA PRO A 118 -0.37 19.42 11.21
C PRO A 118 0.21 18.02 11.01
N HIS A 119 -0.64 17.07 10.67
CA HIS A 119 -0.25 15.71 10.32
C HIS A 119 -1.07 15.22 9.14
N VAL A 120 -0.52 14.29 8.38
CA VAL A 120 -1.14 13.81 7.14
C VAL A 120 -1.57 12.36 7.34
N HIS A 121 -2.78 12.06 6.89
CA HIS A 121 -3.37 10.74 6.92
C HIS A 121 -3.40 10.14 5.52
N LEU A 122 -3.10 8.84 5.41
CA LEU A 122 -3.59 7.99 4.33
C LEU A 122 -4.85 7.32 4.85
N ALA A 123 -6.01 7.68 4.31
CA ALA A 123 -7.30 7.08 4.62
C ALA A 123 -7.78 6.25 3.43
N TYR A 124 -8.39 5.11 3.68
CA TYR A 124 -8.99 4.28 2.64
C TYR A 124 -10.29 3.63 3.10
N ALA A 125 -11.06 3.20 2.10
CA ALA A 125 -12.23 2.35 2.26
C ALA A 125 -12.22 1.28 1.16
N LEU A 126 -12.46 0.03 1.55
CA LEU A 126 -12.57 -1.10 0.63
C LEU A 126 -13.88 -1.04 -0.15
N GLU A 127 -13.79 -1.44 -1.41
CA GLU A 127 -14.94 -1.77 -2.28
C GLU A 127 -15.03 -3.29 -2.50
N VAL A 128 -13.89 -3.99 -2.55
CA VAL A 128 -13.84 -5.46 -2.62
C VAL A 128 -12.74 -6.02 -1.69
N PRO A 129 -13.04 -7.00 -0.83
CA PRO A 129 -14.38 -7.44 -0.48
C PRO A 129 -15.12 -6.36 0.33
N ASP A 130 -16.45 -6.33 0.26
CA ASP A 130 -17.27 -5.40 1.08
C ASP A 130 -17.08 -5.66 2.60
N GLU A 131 -16.86 -6.92 2.97
CA GLU A 131 -16.56 -7.32 4.34
C GLU A 131 -15.23 -8.09 4.39
N PRO A 132 -14.24 -7.63 5.20
CA PRO A 132 -12.97 -8.32 5.37
C PRO A 132 -13.15 -9.78 5.81
N GLY A 133 -12.55 -10.72 5.07
CA GLY A 133 -12.50 -12.15 5.39
C GLY A 133 -11.32 -12.54 6.27
N ALA A 134 -10.99 -13.84 6.27
CA ALA A 134 -9.85 -14.37 7.02
C ALA A 134 -8.52 -13.76 6.56
N VAL A 135 -8.30 -13.69 5.23
CA VAL A 135 -7.07 -13.12 4.65
C VAL A 135 -6.91 -11.66 5.04
N GLN A 136 -7.95 -10.84 4.83
CA GLN A 136 -7.89 -9.40 5.12
C GLN A 136 -7.60 -9.16 6.60
N ARG A 137 -8.28 -9.88 7.51
CA ARG A 137 -8.05 -9.74 8.97
C ARG A 137 -6.64 -10.12 9.38
N GLU A 138 -6.08 -11.21 8.84
CA GLU A 138 -4.69 -11.60 9.14
C GLU A 138 -3.66 -10.61 8.57
N LEU A 139 -3.95 -10.03 7.40
CA LEU A 139 -3.14 -8.98 6.77
C LEU A 139 -3.39 -7.59 7.37
N GLY A 140 -4.29 -7.44 8.34
CA GLY A 140 -4.63 -6.15 8.96
C GLY A 140 -5.36 -5.18 8.03
N ILE A 141 -6.01 -5.68 6.98
CA ILE A 141 -6.77 -4.87 6.02
C ILE A 141 -8.20 -4.75 6.55
N ASP A 142 -8.49 -3.62 7.19
CA ASP A 142 -9.83 -3.28 7.66
C ASP A 142 -10.73 -2.80 6.51
N ARG A 143 -12.05 -2.78 6.75
CA ARG A 143 -13.02 -2.25 5.76
C ARG A 143 -12.74 -0.78 5.45
N GLU A 144 -12.47 0.00 6.49
CA GLU A 144 -12.02 1.38 6.40
C GLU A 144 -10.94 1.59 7.45
N ALA A 145 -9.94 2.41 7.13
CA ALA A 145 -8.93 2.78 8.11
C ALA A 145 -8.19 4.07 7.70
N SER A 146 -7.55 4.68 8.69
CA SER A 146 -6.56 5.74 8.45
C SER A 146 -5.26 5.49 9.19
N TYR A 147 -4.18 5.93 8.54
CA TYR A 147 -2.84 5.90 9.08
C TYR A 147 -2.26 7.31 9.04
N VAL A 148 -1.71 7.79 10.16
CA VAL A 148 -0.83 8.96 10.11
C VAL A 148 0.45 8.54 9.40
N VAL A 149 0.85 9.31 8.38
CA VAL A 149 2.01 9.01 7.55
C VAL A 149 3.07 10.09 7.69
N ALA A 150 4.30 9.64 7.96
CA ALA A 150 5.49 10.49 7.96
C ALA A 150 6.57 9.86 7.09
N VAL A 151 7.18 10.66 6.21
CA VAL A 151 8.26 10.25 5.31
C VAL A 151 9.59 10.49 6.03
N LEU A 152 10.50 9.51 5.96
CA LEU A 152 11.85 9.64 6.50
C LEU A 152 12.71 10.50 5.57
N ASN A 153 13.48 11.42 6.17
CA ASN A 153 14.52 12.15 5.47
C ASN A 153 15.68 11.20 5.12
N PRO A 154 16.05 11.03 3.84
CA PRO A 154 17.15 10.13 3.45
C PRO A 154 18.51 10.65 3.93
N LEU A 155 18.64 11.96 4.14
CA LEU A 155 19.87 12.62 4.57
C LEU A 155 19.92 12.87 6.09
N PRO A 156 21.13 12.87 6.69
CA PRO A 156 22.43 12.64 6.06
C PRO A 156 22.82 11.16 5.88
N ARG A 157 22.11 10.17 6.44
CA ARG A 157 22.67 8.81 6.60
C ARG A 157 21.67 7.63 6.69
N THR A 158 20.50 7.63 6.06
CA THR A 158 19.58 6.48 6.22
C THR A 158 18.84 5.98 4.98
N GLY A 159 18.60 6.82 3.97
CA GLY A 159 17.76 6.42 2.82
C GLY A 159 18.54 6.17 1.53
N THR A 160 17.93 5.43 0.60
CA THR A 160 18.45 5.21 -0.76
C THR A 160 17.91 6.20 -1.79
N THR A 161 16.94 7.03 -1.43
CA THR A 161 16.24 7.95 -2.33
C THR A 161 16.95 9.27 -2.48
N ASP A 162 17.15 9.68 -3.73
CA ASP A 162 17.70 10.98 -4.10
C ASP A 162 16.56 11.93 -4.49
N TYR A 163 16.11 12.74 -3.54
CA TYR A 163 15.04 13.71 -3.79
C TYR A 163 15.57 14.96 -4.51
N PRO A 164 14.83 15.50 -5.50
CA PRO A 164 15.06 16.85 -6.00
C PRO A 164 15.12 17.89 -4.87
N ALA A 165 15.94 18.92 -5.04
CA ALA A 165 16.22 19.90 -3.99
C ALA A 165 14.96 20.55 -3.36
N HIS A 166 13.90 20.76 -4.15
CA HIS A 166 12.65 21.34 -3.65
C HIS A 166 11.87 20.37 -2.75
N LEU A 167 11.89 19.05 -3.04
CA LEU A 167 11.32 18.02 -2.18
C LEU A 167 12.20 17.77 -0.95
N GLN A 168 13.52 17.75 -1.13
CA GLN A 168 14.46 17.63 -0.01
C GLN A 168 14.33 18.79 1.00
N ALA A 169 13.98 20.00 0.52
CA ALA A 169 13.73 21.15 1.38
C ALA A 169 12.50 20.98 2.31
N ARG A 170 11.53 20.11 1.96
CA ARG A 170 10.33 19.85 2.80
C ARG A 170 10.67 19.27 4.17
N PHE A 171 11.79 18.55 4.27
CA PHE A 171 12.26 17.99 5.53
C PHE A 171 12.75 19.08 6.50
N ALA A 172 13.26 20.21 6.01
CA ALA A 172 13.80 21.31 6.82
C ALA A 172 14.76 20.80 7.92
N ASP A 173 15.73 19.97 7.53
CA ASP A 173 16.72 19.30 8.39
C ASP A 173 16.15 18.35 9.47
N ARG A 174 14.83 18.11 9.49
CA ARG A 174 14.21 17.14 10.38
C ARG A 174 14.41 15.72 9.88
N ARG A 175 14.37 14.76 10.80
CA ARG A 175 14.42 13.33 10.48
C ARG A 175 13.18 12.85 9.71
N PHE A 176 12.05 13.50 9.91
CA PHE A 176 10.78 13.16 9.27
C PHE A 176 10.08 14.42 8.75
N ALA A 177 9.30 14.26 7.70
CA ALA A 177 8.33 15.24 7.22
C ALA A 177 6.92 14.61 7.18
N PRO A 178 5.85 15.41 7.37
CA PRO A 178 4.52 14.98 6.96
C PRO A 178 4.51 14.56 5.49
N LEU A 179 3.66 13.60 5.15
CA LEU A 179 3.54 13.13 3.77
C LEU A 179 3.12 14.25 2.81
N ASP A 180 3.96 14.50 1.82
CA ASP A 180 3.66 15.22 0.59
C ASP A 180 3.55 14.15 -0.52
N PRO A 181 2.44 14.03 -1.27
CA PRO A 181 2.26 12.97 -2.25
C PRO A 181 3.39 12.85 -3.27
N GLU A 182 4.01 13.98 -3.68
CA GLU A 182 5.14 14.01 -4.61
C GLU A 182 6.36 13.22 -4.09
N LEU A 183 6.49 13.05 -2.77
CA LEU A 183 7.57 12.22 -2.19
C LEU A 183 7.38 10.73 -2.50
N LEU A 184 6.15 10.27 -2.76
CA LEU A 184 5.87 8.87 -3.10
C LEU A 184 6.20 8.53 -4.56
N ASP A 185 6.46 9.53 -5.40
CA ASP A 185 6.87 9.35 -6.81
C ASP A 185 8.35 8.99 -6.95
N HIS A 186 9.02 8.69 -5.83
CA HIS A 186 10.43 8.33 -5.79
C HIS A 186 10.62 6.95 -5.19
N GLU A 187 11.20 6.04 -5.98
CA GLU A 187 11.58 4.72 -5.49
C GLU A 187 12.58 4.82 -4.31
N GLY A 188 12.41 3.90 -3.37
CA GLY A 188 13.12 3.86 -2.10
C GLY A 188 12.55 4.78 -1.03
N ALA A 189 11.54 5.62 -1.33
CA ALA A 189 10.99 6.57 -0.37
C ALA A 189 10.48 5.82 0.86
N GLU A 190 11.07 6.07 2.02
CA GLU A 190 10.76 5.35 3.25
C GLU A 190 9.77 6.13 4.10
N LEU A 191 8.79 5.43 4.68
CA LEU A 191 7.73 6.03 5.48
C LEU A 191 7.37 5.19 6.70
N VAL A 192 6.77 5.85 7.68
CA VAL A 192 6.16 5.22 8.85
C VAL A 192 4.66 5.39 8.73
N LEU A 193 3.95 4.26 8.75
CA LEU A 193 2.50 4.19 8.91
C LEU A 193 2.19 4.00 10.39
N ILE A 194 1.36 4.87 10.95
CA ILE A 194 0.92 4.80 12.34
C ILE A 194 -0.59 4.62 12.34
N GLY A 195 -1.08 3.50 12.89
CA GLY A 195 -2.51 3.25 13.08
C GLY A 195 -3.18 4.44 13.76
N ALA A 196 -4.15 5.06 13.09
CA ALA A 196 -4.80 6.25 13.60
C ALA A 196 -6.22 5.92 14.06
N ARG A 197 -7.08 5.48 13.13
CA ARG A 197 -8.54 5.37 13.29
C ARG A 197 -9.17 4.33 12.36
N GLU A 198 -10.31 3.80 12.79
CA GLU A 198 -11.15 2.84 12.05
C GLU A 198 -12.30 3.52 11.27
N HIS A 199 -12.68 4.76 11.61
CA HIS A 199 -13.77 5.50 10.93
C HIS A 199 -13.29 6.84 10.34
N PRO A 200 -12.45 6.80 9.30
CA PRO A 200 -11.76 7.98 8.81
C PRO A 200 -12.69 9.06 8.24
N GLN A 201 -13.83 8.67 7.67
CA GLN A 201 -14.79 9.61 7.10
C GLN A 201 -15.40 10.55 8.14
N GLU A 202 -15.89 9.98 9.25
CA GLU A 202 -16.50 10.75 10.34
C GLU A 202 -15.46 11.65 11.01
N GLU A 203 -14.26 11.12 11.22
CA GLU A 203 -13.23 11.79 12.01
C GLU A 203 -12.46 12.86 11.25
N LEU A 204 -12.20 12.64 9.96
CA LEU A 204 -11.53 13.61 9.11
C LEU A 204 -12.54 14.53 8.40
N GLY A 205 -13.84 14.27 8.53
CA GLY A 205 -14.90 15.00 7.83
C GLY A 205 -14.72 14.91 6.31
N ILE A 206 -14.35 13.73 5.81
CA ILE A 206 -14.14 13.47 4.39
C ILE A 206 -15.13 12.42 3.89
N GLU A 207 -15.42 12.48 2.59
CA GLU A 207 -16.14 11.41 1.91
C GLU A 207 -15.15 10.64 1.04
N LEU A 208 -15.03 9.32 1.26
CA LEU A 208 -14.19 8.43 0.45
C LEU A 208 -14.98 7.89 -0.76
N HIS A 209 -16.24 7.49 -0.53
CA HIS A 209 -17.15 6.96 -1.56
C HIS A 209 -18.00 8.02 -2.30
N ALA A 210 -17.61 9.30 -2.28
CA ALA A 210 -18.43 10.39 -2.82
C ALA A 210 -18.82 10.23 -4.30
N GLU A 211 -18.07 9.41 -5.05
CA GLU A 211 -18.31 9.16 -6.47
C GLU A 211 -18.28 7.65 -6.75
N ARG A 212 -19.44 7.01 -6.96
CA ARG A 212 -19.56 5.60 -7.40
C ARG A 212 -18.99 5.30 -8.81
N ALA A 213 -18.08 6.14 -9.30
CA ALA A 213 -17.49 6.06 -10.63
C ALA A 213 -16.03 5.58 -10.62
N TRP A 214 -15.48 5.22 -9.46
CA TRP A 214 -14.16 4.59 -9.38
C TRP A 214 -14.27 3.20 -9.97
N ASN A 215 -13.57 2.99 -11.07
CA ASN A 215 -13.57 1.72 -11.76
C ASN A 215 -12.46 0.87 -11.14
N VAL A 216 -12.66 0.52 -9.87
CA VAL A 216 -11.71 -0.26 -9.08
C VAL A 216 -11.84 -1.70 -9.54
N ASP A 217 -10.82 -2.17 -10.25
CA ASP A 217 -10.66 -3.55 -10.71
C ASP A 217 -9.17 -3.78 -10.89
N ILE A 218 -8.55 -4.47 -9.95
CA ILE A 218 -7.11 -4.67 -9.92
C ILE A 218 -6.60 -5.43 -11.15
N PHE A 219 -7.40 -6.36 -11.68
CA PHE A 219 -7.01 -7.17 -12.82
C PHE A 219 -6.95 -6.31 -14.07
N ARG A 220 -7.92 -5.42 -14.23
CA ARG A 220 -7.92 -4.48 -15.34
C ARG A 220 -6.87 -3.39 -15.17
N GLU A 221 -6.73 -2.83 -13.97
CA GLU A 221 -5.86 -1.68 -13.73
C GLU A 221 -4.37 -2.04 -13.76
N LEU A 222 -4.02 -3.24 -13.29
CA LEU A 222 -2.64 -3.75 -13.28
C LEU A 222 -2.37 -4.79 -14.37
N HIS A 223 -3.29 -4.97 -15.32
CA HIS A 223 -3.21 -5.97 -16.40
C HIS A 223 -2.91 -7.39 -15.90
N LEU A 224 -3.46 -7.79 -14.76
CA LEU A 224 -3.26 -9.12 -14.18
C LEU A 224 -4.19 -10.16 -14.83
N ASP A 225 -3.68 -11.36 -15.02
CA ASP A 225 -4.48 -12.50 -15.49
C ASP A 225 -5.07 -13.27 -14.30
N ARG A 226 -6.40 -13.46 -14.31
CA ARG A 226 -7.12 -14.22 -13.27
C ARG A 226 -6.75 -15.70 -13.23
N GLU A 227 -6.20 -16.25 -14.32
CA GLU A 227 -5.73 -17.64 -14.37
C GLU A 227 -4.39 -17.83 -13.64
N THR A 228 -3.55 -16.80 -13.59
CA THR A 228 -2.20 -16.86 -13.00
C THR A 228 -2.11 -16.20 -11.63
N HIS A 229 -3.06 -15.31 -11.31
CA HIS A 229 -3.18 -14.64 -10.02
C HIS A 229 -4.45 -15.13 -9.29
N PRO A 230 -4.32 -16.06 -8.32
CA PRO A 230 -5.46 -16.53 -7.54
C PRO A 230 -6.24 -15.38 -6.90
N ALA A 231 -7.54 -15.34 -7.20
CA ALA A 231 -8.43 -14.25 -6.80
C ALA A 231 -9.31 -14.59 -5.59
N GLN A 232 -9.26 -15.83 -5.10
CA GLN A 232 -9.99 -16.28 -3.91
C GLN A 232 -9.71 -15.41 -2.68
N PRO A 233 -8.46 -14.97 -2.42
CA PRO A 233 -8.20 -14.07 -1.29
C PRO A 233 -8.94 -12.74 -1.41
N LEU A 234 -9.12 -12.19 -2.62
CA LEU A 234 -9.85 -10.94 -2.85
C LEU A 234 -11.36 -11.12 -2.75
N PHE A 235 -11.92 -12.10 -3.47
CA PHE A 235 -13.38 -12.21 -3.63
C PHE A 235 -14.06 -13.01 -2.51
N GLU A 236 -13.38 -14.00 -1.94
CA GLU A 236 -13.93 -14.86 -0.89
C GLU A 236 -13.34 -14.54 0.49
N GLY A 237 -12.25 -13.76 0.52
CA GLY A 237 -11.54 -13.44 1.77
C GLY A 237 -10.91 -14.66 2.44
N ALA A 238 -10.69 -15.73 1.69
CA ALA A 238 -10.17 -17.01 2.18
C ALA A 238 -8.76 -17.27 1.63
N TRP A 239 -7.95 -17.94 2.45
CA TRP A 239 -6.70 -18.56 2.02
C TRP A 239 -6.97 -19.70 1.02
N ASP A 240 -5.94 -20.12 0.28
CA ASP A 240 -6.06 -21.16 -0.76
C ASP A 240 -5.88 -22.59 -0.23
#